data_AF-A0A2G4IJ96-F1
#
_entry.id   AF-A0A2G4IJ96-F1
#
_cell.length_a   1.000
_cell.length_b   1.000
_cell.length_c   1.000
_cell.angle_alpha   90.00
_cell.angle_beta   90.00
_cell.angle_gamma   90.00
#
_symmetry.space_group_name_H-M   'P 1'
#
loop_
_entity.id
_entity.type
_entity.pdbx_description
1 polymer ?
#
loop_
_entity_poly.entity_id
_entity_poly.type
_entity_poly.pdbx_seq_one_letter_code
_entity_poly.pdbx_strand_id
1 'polypeptide(L)'
;MYVENDRADKSPDLISTIRSKGYQLWWHQPLLFNPVNFFGEFNNRCPNVTSCNMICIPTERPSDISGLKLIDDLSFHPIYGRID
;
A
#
# COMPACT_ATOMS: atom_id res chain seq x y z
N MET A 1 0.99 6.79 9.05
CA MET A 1 0.09 5.64 9.24
C MET A 1 0.41 4.58 8.21
N TYR A 2 0.15 3.31 8.52
CA TYR A 2 0.24 2.20 7.58
C TYR A 2 -1.14 1.56 7.50
N VAL A 3 -1.75 1.59 6.31
CA VAL A 3 -3.19 1.31 6.13
C VAL A 3 -3.38 0.28 5.04
N GLU A 4 -4.10 -0.80 5.35
CA GLU A 4 -4.51 -1.79 4.36
C GLU A 4 -5.60 -1.23 3.44
N ASN A 5 -5.49 -1.53 2.15
CA ASN A 5 -6.41 -1.10 1.12
C ASN A 5 -6.56 -2.21 0.07
N ASP A 6 -7.28 -3.27 0.41
CA ASP A 6 -7.50 -4.47 -0.41
C ASP A 6 -8.87 -4.50 -1.12
N ARG A 7 -9.72 -3.50 -0.84
CA ARG A 7 -11.07 -3.35 -1.38
C ARG A 7 -11.12 -2.31 -2.48
N ALA A 8 -11.11 -2.76 -3.75
CA ALA A 8 -11.20 -1.88 -4.92
C ALA A 8 -12.34 -0.85 -4.83
N ASP A 9 -13.55 -1.30 -4.47
CA ASP A 9 -14.77 -0.49 -4.42
C ASP A 9 -14.74 0.61 -3.34
N LYS A 10 -13.85 0.48 -2.35
CA LYS A 10 -13.69 1.44 -1.25
C LYS A 10 -12.40 2.25 -1.33
N SER A 11 -11.47 1.84 -2.20
CA SER A 11 -10.14 2.45 -2.30
C SER A 11 -10.19 3.96 -2.62
N PRO A 12 -10.98 4.44 -3.62
CA PRO A 12 -11.04 5.87 -3.93
C PRO A 12 -11.49 6.73 -2.74
N ASP A 13 -12.54 6.28 -2.02
CA ASP A 13 -13.08 6.97 -0.85
C ASP A 13 -12.11 6.96 0.33
N LEU A 14 -11.43 5.84 0.56
CA LEU A 14 -10.41 5.72 1.59
C LEU A 14 -9.24 6.67 1.34
N ILE A 15 -8.67 6.64 0.12
CA ILE A 15 -7.58 7.52 -0.32
C ILE A 15 -7.99 8.98 -0.14
N SER A 16 -9.17 9.36 -0.61
CA SER A 16 -9.70 10.72 -0.51
C SER A 16 -9.83 11.18 0.95
N THR A 17 -10.40 10.32 1.80
CA THR A 17 -10.61 10.60 3.23
C THR A 17 -9.30 10.78 3.98
N ILE A 18 -8.26 10.00 3.67
CA ILE A 18 -6.96 10.14 4.33
C ILE A 18 -6.25 11.40 3.82
N ARG A 19 -6.27 11.65 2.50
CA ARG A 19 -5.71 12.89 1.92
C ARG A 19 -6.35 14.15 2.48
N SER A 20 -7.68 14.16 2.69
CA SER A 20 -8.39 15.31 3.25
C SER A 20 -7.96 15.65 4.70
N LYS A 21 -7.23 14.74 5.36
CA LYS A 21 -6.62 14.95 6.68
C LYS A 21 -5.16 15.41 6.62
N GLY A 22 -4.65 15.78 5.45
CA GLY A 22 -3.30 16.32 5.28
C GLY A 22 -2.21 15.25 5.16
N TYR A 23 -2.50 14.16 4.43
CA TYR A 23 -1.54 13.08 4.21
C TYR A 23 -1.20 12.90 2.73
N GLN A 24 0.06 12.62 2.45
CA GLN A 24 0.54 12.09 1.17
C GLN A 24 0.68 10.56 1.30
N LEU A 25 0.37 9.84 0.21
CA LEU A 25 0.16 8.40 0.23
C LEU A 25 1.00 7.70 -0.84
N TRP A 26 1.60 6.56 -0.50
CA TRP A 26 2.34 5.70 -1.41
C TRP A 26 1.85 4.26 -1.31
N TRP A 27 1.73 3.58 -2.45
CA TRP A 27 1.44 2.14 -2.48
C TRP A 27 2.63 1.34 -1.95
N HIS A 28 2.35 0.33 -1.13
CA HIS A 28 3.32 -0.64 -0.63
C HIS A 28 2.72 -2.05 -0.70
N GLN A 29 3.36 -2.92 -1.49
CA GLN A 29 2.87 -4.27 -1.80
C GLN A 29 3.85 -5.37 -1.37
N PRO A 30 4.09 -5.55 -0.06
CA PRO A 30 5.00 -6.58 0.41
C PRO A 30 4.43 -7.97 0.15
N LEU A 31 5.29 -8.89 -0.28
CA LEU A 31 4.95 -10.31 -0.31
C LEU A 31 4.59 -10.79 1.10
N LEU A 32 3.63 -11.71 1.19
CA LEU A 32 3.22 -12.30 2.47
C LEU A 32 4.30 -13.21 3.07
N PHE A 33 5.31 -13.56 2.29
CA PHE A 33 6.44 -14.39 2.71
C PHE A 33 7.76 -13.63 2.62
N ASN A 34 8.55 -13.72 3.70
CA ASN A 34 9.94 -13.28 3.74
C ASN A 34 10.85 -14.51 3.89
N PRO A 35 11.72 -14.84 2.91
CA PRO A 35 12.65 -15.98 3.02
C PRO A 35 13.73 -15.77 4.08
N VAL A 36 13.93 -14.53 4.54
CA VAL A 36 14.85 -14.15 5.61
C VAL A 36 14.05 -13.72 6.84
N ASN A 37 13.05 -14.53 7.22
CA ASN A 37 12.27 -14.29 8.43
C ASN A 37 13.04 -14.73 9.68
N PHE A 38 12.64 -14.19 10.82
CA PHE A 38 13.27 -14.45 12.13
C PHE A 38 13.35 -15.94 12.50
N PHE A 39 12.35 -16.73 12.09
CA PHE A 39 12.28 -18.15 12.40
C PHE A 39 13.11 -19.04 11.46
N GLY A 40 13.72 -18.47 10.41
CA GLY A 40 14.47 -19.24 9.41
C GLY A 40 13.60 -20.20 8.61
N GLU A 41 12.29 -19.96 8.53
CA GLU A 41 11.37 -20.84 7.82
C GLU A 41 11.37 -20.54 6.32
N PHE A 42 11.87 -21.48 5.52
CA PHE A 42 12.02 -21.29 4.07
C PHE A 42 10.80 -21.76 3.26
N ASN A 43 9.84 -22.44 3.90
CA ASN A 43 8.68 -22.97 3.22
C ASN A 43 7.63 -21.85 2.97
N ASN A 44 7.58 -21.36 1.73
CA ASN A 44 6.59 -20.39 1.31
C ASN A 44 5.22 -21.05 1.06
N ARG A 45 4.29 -20.87 2.00
CA ARG A 45 2.90 -21.37 1.89
C ARG A 45 1.95 -20.44 1.14
N CYS A 46 2.40 -19.23 0.79
CA CYS A 46 1.60 -18.19 0.13
C CYS A 46 2.32 -17.64 -1.12
N PRO A 47 2.66 -18.51 -2.10
CA PRO A 47 3.35 -18.06 -3.30
C PRO A 47 2.49 -17.06 -4.08
N ASN A 48 3.12 -15.99 -4.56
CA ASN A 48 2.47 -14.92 -5.34
C ASN A 48 1.36 -14.16 -4.61
N VAL A 49 1.26 -14.27 -3.28
CA VAL A 49 0.34 -13.48 -2.48
C VAL A 49 1.06 -12.24 -1.95
N THR A 50 0.46 -11.08 -2.17
CA THR A 50 0.92 -9.78 -1.68
C THR A 50 -0.17 -9.09 -0.89
N SER A 51 0.20 -8.28 0.08
CA SER A 51 -0.74 -7.37 0.74
C SER A 51 -0.85 -6.06 -0.04
N CYS A 52 -2.00 -5.40 -0.02
CA CYS A 52 -2.13 -4.05 -0.57
C CYS A 52 -2.20 -3.04 0.56
N ASN A 53 -1.13 -2.31 0.78
CA ASN A 53 -1.05 -1.31 1.83
C ASN A 53 -0.68 0.06 1.28
N MET A 54 -0.91 1.07 2.10
CA MET A 54 -0.51 2.45 1.87
C MET A 54 0.35 2.96 3.02
N ILE A 55 1.50 3.53 2.69
CA ILE A 55 2.24 4.38 3.62
C ILE A 55 1.64 5.77 3.54
N CYS A 56 1.17 6.30 4.67
CA CYS A 56 0.53 7.60 4.76
C CYS A 56 1.38 8.53 5.64
N ILE A 57 1.99 9.55 5.04
CA ILE A 57 2.85 10.50 5.75
C ILE A 57 2.14 11.86 5.84
N PRO A 58 2.05 12.49 7.03
CA PRO A 58 1.54 13.85 7.16
C PRO A 58 2.35 14.81 6.29
N THR A 59 1.69 15.67 5.52
CA THR A 59 2.36 16.61 4.59
C THR A 59 3.22 17.65 5.29
N GLU A 60 2.96 17.92 6.58
CA GLU A 60 3.76 18.81 7.41
C GLU A 60 5.14 18.22 7.79
N ARG A 61 5.36 16.92 7.55
CA ARG A 61 6.62 16.25 7.84
C ARG A 61 7.41 16.05 6.54
N PRO A 62 8.59 16.67 6.40
CA PRO A 62 9.50 16.32 5.32
C PRO A 62 9.78 14.83 5.36
N SER A 63 9.70 14.16 4.21
CA SER A 63 9.98 12.73 4.10
C SER A 63 10.52 12.44 2.72
N ASP A 64 11.65 11.75 2.68
CA ASP A 64 12.26 11.24 1.46
C ASP A 64 11.83 9.78 1.26
N ILE A 65 10.69 9.60 0.60
CA ILE A 65 10.15 8.28 0.28
C ILE A 65 10.61 7.90 -1.12
N SER A 66 11.61 7.02 -1.19
CA SER A 66 12.12 6.43 -2.43
C SER A 66 11.66 4.97 -2.58
N GLY A 67 11.63 4.47 -3.82
CA GLY A 67 11.31 3.07 -4.11
C GLY A 67 9.82 2.68 -4.02
N LEU A 68 8.93 3.60 -3.62
CA LEU A 68 7.48 3.38 -3.59
C LEU A 68 6.75 4.26 -4.59
N LYS A 69 5.63 3.76 -5.10
CA LYS A 69 4.79 4.50 -6.05
C LYS A 69 3.89 5.47 -5.31
N LEU A 70 4.02 6.76 -5.60
CA LEU A 70 3.07 7.77 -5.17
C LEU A 70 1.67 7.41 -5.68
N ILE A 71 0.66 7.54 -4.83
CA ILE A 71 -0.72 7.48 -5.27
C ILE A 71 -1.04 8.85 -5.87
N ASP A 72 -1.36 8.92 -7.15
CA ASP A 72 -1.72 10.13 -7.90
C ASP A 72 -3.01 9.94 -8.73
N ASP A 73 -3.32 8.70 -9.13
CA ASP A 73 -4.55 8.28 -9.81
C ASP A 73 -5.47 7.46 -8.88
N LEU A 74 -6.67 7.99 -8.57
CA LEU A 74 -7.66 7.31 -7.74
C LEU A 74 -8.41 6.20 -8.50
N SER A 75 -8.38 6.21 -9.83
CA SER A 75 -8.99 5.16 -10.66
C SER A 75 -8.10 3.93 -10.80
N PHE A 76 -6.91 3.92 -10.18
CA PHE A 76 -5.98 2.80 -10.23
C PHE A 76 -5.83 2.13 -8.87
N HIS A 77 -6.01 0.80 -8.85
CA HIS A 77 -5.71 -0.07 -7.72
C HIS A 77 -4.61 -1.06 -8.11
N PRO A 78 -3.55 -1.25 -7.31
CA PRO A 78 -2.39 -2.01 -7.77
C PRO A 78 -2.63 -3.53 -7.81
N ILE A 79 -3.71 -4.03 -7.21
CA ILE A 79 -4.19 -5.42 -7.37
C ILE A 79 -5.16 -5.57 -8.55
N TYR A 80 -6.07 -4.62 -8.76
CA TYR A 80 -7.21 -4.80 -9.68
C TYR A 80 -7.05 -4.06 -11.02
N GLY A 81 -6.02 -3.22 -11.16
CA GLY A 81 -5.84 -2.36 -12.34
C GLY A 81 -6.70 -1.11 -12.26
N ARG A 82 -7.21 -0.66 -13.41
CA ARG A 82 -8.20 0.44 -13.42
C ARG A 82 -9.53 -0.04 -12.88
N ILE A 83 -10.14 0.77 -12.03
CA ILE A 83 -11.44 0.54 -11.40
C ILE A 83 -12.41 1.61 -11.90
N ASP A 84 -13.61 1.16 -12.29
CA ASP A 84 -14.69 1.98 -12.88
C ASP A 84 -15.46 2.80 -11.84
#